data_AF-A0A1M6SBY4-F1
#
_entry.id   AF-A0A1M6SBY4-F1
#
_cell.length_a   1.000
_cell.length_b   1.000
_cell.length_c   1.000
_cell.angle_alpha   90.00
_cell.angle_beta   90.00
_cell.angle_gamma   90.00
#
_symmetry.space_group_name_H-M   'P 1'
#
loop_
_entity.id
_entity.type
_entity.pdbx_description
1 polymer ?
#
loop_
_entity_poly.entity_id
_entity_poly.type
_entity_poly.pdbx_seq_one_letter_code
_entity_poly.pdbx_strand_id
1 'polypeptide(L)' 'MIKYIENGDIFFIEGVHSFAHGCNCAGSMGRGIAVQFRKKFPEMFEKYR' A
#
# COMPACT_ATOMS: atom_id res chain seq x y z
N MET A 1 1.37 -20.47 3.74
CA MET A 1 2.69 -20.28 4.37
C MET A 1 3.00 -18.79 4.37
N ILE A 2 3.49 -18.22 5.46
CA ILE A 2 3.85 -16.81 5.57
C ILE A 2 5.37 -16.71 5.60
N LYS A 3 5.96 -15.83 4.77
CA LYS A 3 7.38 -15.49 4.80
C LYS A 3 7.53 -14.08 5.35
N TYR A 4 8.27 -13.94 6.45
CA TYR A 4 8.65 -12.64 6.98
C TYR A 4 9.96 -12.17 6.34
N ILE A 5 10.00 -10.91 5.92
CA ILE A 5 11.21 -10.26 5.41
C ILE A 5 11.50 -9.14 6.40
N GLU A 6 12.64 -9.22 7.09
CA GLU A 6 12.94 -8.34 8.23
C GLU A 6 13.09 -6.87 7.82
N ASN A 7 13.68 -6.62 6.65
CA ASN A 7 13.92 -5.28 6.14
C ASN A 7 13.69 -5.24 4.62
N GLY A 8 13.05 -4.17 4.14
CA GLY A 8 12.82 -3.95 2.71
C GLY A 8 11.66 -2.99 2.46
N ASP A 9 11.42 -2.72 1.18
CA ASP A 9 10.24 -2.00 0.70
C ASP A 9 9.36 -2.99 -0.08
N ILE A 10 8.10 -3.10 0.34
CA ILE A 10 7.13 -4.03 -0.24
C ILE A 10 6.93 -3.78 -1.74
N PHE A 11 7.13 -2.56 -2.23
CA PHE A 11 6.94 -2.21 -3.64
C PHE A 11 8.05 -2.72 -4.56
N PHE A 12 9.14 -3.27 -4.02
CA PHE A 12 10.24 -3.85 -4.78
C PHE A 12 10.33 -5.38 -4.68
N ILE A 13 9.31 -6.05 -4.13
CA ILE A 13 9.31 -7.52 -4.07
C ILE A 13 8.99 -8.07 -5.46
N GLU A 14 9.93 -8.83 -6.02
CA GLU A 14 9.76 -9.48 -7.32
C GLU A 14 8.59 -10.48 -7.32
N GLY A 15 7.84 -10.51 -8.43
CA GLY A 15 6.70 -11.42 -8.61
C GLY A 15 5.45 -11.05 -7.80
N VAL A 16 5.42 -9.90 -7.12
CA VAL A 16 4.23 -9.42 -6.40
C VAL A 16 3.43 -8.45 -7.26
N HIS A 17 2.16 -8.78 -7.47
CA HIS A 17 1.21 -7.97 -8.26
C HIS A 17 0.10 -7.34 -7.42
N SER A 18 0.03 -7.67 -6.13
CA SER A 18 -1.03 -7.21 -5.24
C SER A 18 -0.44 -6.88 -3.88
N PHE A 19 -0.82 -5.71 -3.37
CA PHE A 19 -0.36 -5.19 -2.08
C PHE A 19 -1.58 -4.90 -1.20
N ALA A 20 -1.44 -5.13 0.10
CA ALA A 20 -2.46 -4.82 1.08
C ALA A 20 -1.88 -3.87 2.14
N HIS A 21 -2.66 -2.92 2.59
CA HIS A 21 -2.36 -2.11 3.78
C HIS A 21 -3.65 -1.81 4.55
N GLY A 22 -3.51 -1.52 5.85
CA GLY A 22 -4.64 -1.06 6.65
C GLY A 22 -5.11 0.33 6.21
N CYS A 23 -6.43 0.50 6.09
CA CYS A 23 -7.10 1.76 5.77
C CYS A 23 -8.06 2.19 6.88
N ASN A 24 -8.49 3.45 6.83
CA ASN A 24 -9.59 3.97 7.62
C ASN A 24 -10.89 4.00 6.79
N CYS A 25 -12.02 4.30 7.42
CA CYS A 25 -13.31 4.45 6.74
C CYS A 25 -13.63 5.90 6.34
N ALA A 26 -12.67 6.83 6.45
CA ALA A 26 -12.86 8.25 6.19
C ALA A 26 -12.29 8.70 4.83
N GLY A 27 -11.88 7.76 3.96
CA GLY A 27 -11.34 8.09 2.63
C GLY A 27 -9.97 8.77 2.65
N SER A 28 -9.24 8.73 3.78
CA SER A 28 -7.99 9.47 3.95
C SER A 28 -6.74 8.60 3.79
N MET A 29 -5.75 9.09 3.05
CA MET A 29 -4.41 8.52 2.92
C MET A 29 -3.34 9.61 3.12
N GLY A 30 -3.16 10.04 4.37
CA GLY A 30 -2.30 11.19 4.73
C GLY A 30 -1.03 10.86 5.52
N ARG A 31 -0.84 9.62 5.99
CA ARG A 31 0.31 9.23 6.85
C ARG A 31 0.79 7.81 6.58
N GLY A 32 2.02 7.52 6.98
CA GLY A 32 2.63 6.19 6.88
C GLY A 32 2.67 5.66 5.45
N ILE A 33 2.51 4.34 5.30
CA ILE A 33 2.57 3.67 3.99
C ILE A 33 1.45 4.14 3.03
N ALA A 34 0.31 4.59 3.56
CA ALA A 34 -0.82 5.07 2.75
C ALA A 34 -0.44 6.28 1.87
N VAL A 35 0.51 7.13 2.30
CA VAL A 35 1.03 8.23 1.47
C VAL A 35 1.72 7.71 0.22
N GLN A 36 2.45 6.59 0.33
CA GLN A 36 3.10 5.98 -0.82
C GLN A 36 2.09 5.31 -1.75
N PHE A 37 1.07 4.64 -1.22
CA PHE A 37 -0.04 4.11 -2.01
C PHE A 37 -0.76 5.20 -2.80
N ARG A 38 -1.12 6.32 -2.16
CA ARG A 38 -1.75 7.47 -2.84
C ARG A 38 -0.89 8.05 -3.96
N LYS A 39 0.44 8.08 -3.79
CA LYS A 39 1.38 8.59 -4.80
C LYS A 39 1.61 7.62 -5.95
N LYS A 40 1.79 6.33 -5.66
CA LYS A 40 2.10 5.28 -6.65
C LYS A 40 0.86 4.80 -7.42
N PHE A 41 -0.30 4.79 -6.77
CA PHE A 41 -1.56 4.27 -7.30
C PHE A 41 -2.70 5.31 -7.15
N PRO A 42 -2.61 6.47 -7.82
CA PRO A 42 -3.60 7.54 -7.66
C PRO A 42 -5.01 7.10 -8.05
N GLU A 43 -5.18 6.33 -9.14
CA GLU A 43 -6.49 5.82 -9.56
C GLU A 43 -7.13 4.87 -8.52
N MET A 44 -6.33 4.12 -7.79
CA MET A 44 -6.82 3.29 -6.68
C MET A 44 -7.31 4.17 -5.54
N PHE A 45 -6.54 5.20 -5.18
CA PHE A 45 -6.95 6.16 -4.15
C PHE A 45 -8.26 6.86 -4.51
N GLU A 46 -8.44 7.26 -5.77
CA GLU A 46 -9.69 7.86 -6.24
C GLU A 46 -10.91 6.94 -6.11
N LYS A 47 -10.73 5.62 -6.27
CA LYS A 47 -11.81 4.64 -6.04
C LYS A 47 -12.08 4.35 -4.56
N TYR A 48 -11.07 4.53 -3.71
CA TYR A 48 -11.17 4.29 -2.27
C TYR A 48 -11.82 5.47 -1.51
N ARG A 49 -11.52 6.70 -1.93
CA ARG A 49 -11.89 7.95 -1.25
C ARG A 49 -13.40 8.17 -1.15
#